data_AF-E0NDD0-F1
#
_entry.id   AF-E0NDD0-F1
#
_cell.length_a   1.000
_cell.length_b   1.000
_cell.length_c   1.000
_cell.angle_alpha   90.00
_cell.angle_beta   90.00
_cell.angle_gamma   90.00
#
_symmetry.space_group_name_H-M   'P 1'
#
loop_
_entity.id
_entity.type
_entity.pdbx_description
1 polymer ?
#
loop_
_entity_poly.entity_id
_entity_poly.type
_entity_poly.pdbx_seq_one_letter_code
_entity_poly.pdbx_strand_id
1 'polypeptide(L)'
;MDKLKPTVITLDVDKPGVQVHDLSNSFNARVGDNQVPLVIKYIERGIVERMTAEQLTPFMAGYVGQPDEDEKVTAETGIAVSYHGSSSNIIGGGKVKMDLPGAMFPQEGMFYGFFGLENDKGKRVTTNTVRFIVENDNPDMYVDTEPFRSELQKLLDLAQALIDKTKGDLKDEIQSIRDKATNLFQQLNGDYTTIQTTVTSLTTQLAELAKKIDDKGLLTKADLESYLATFKEGLEEIEANIQKELGDFQDADPLVAYFDDDVNEVGGVIPSYYRNKLNQMSSIPKDNFNVGFITDAHLQLDNYAPNSIAHYAYIAAASRRARLDAIIAGGDNTNGWWEKNQKMVETQQATSTLFNRTAAGTDVFFQMGNHDTGINQNGHNTPDTCLSESEIKAMYHTADLMYGEVRDGDSLYGYKDYPDKKVRLIWLNSFDLPYELNDDGTFKYDFLRQPSYRNQQLTWLAEKALMIPDNTWQVMVFAHAPLPDTFGVIPTEFNSDVLIGILNAFQDGKAYALKDTTREMPIDINVDFSTQGASVLIGLFTGHVHEDGQMVYSSINCVETACSLCYSGDSNRERYTETEDCWDIFSVDTANRKIHAYRFGYGEDRDFSY
;
A
#
# COMPACT_ATOMS: atom_id res chain seq x y z
N MET A 1 -27.16 -91.75 -46.35
CA MET A 1 -27.69 -91.80 -44.97
C MET A 1 -27.05 -90.67 -44.20
N ASP A 2 -27.88 -89.88 -43.53
CA ASP A 2 -27.55 -88.57 -42.98
C ASP A 2 -26.33 -88.58 -42.06
N LYS A 3 -25.48 -87.56 -42.25
CA LYS A 3 -24.34 -87.25 -41.38
C LYS A 3 -24.86 -86.98 -39.97
N LEU A 4 -24.49 -87.82 -39.00
CA LEU A 4 -24.71 -87.65 -37.57
C LEU A 4 -24.29 -86.23 -37.14
N LYS A 5 -25.27 -85.35 -36.97
CA LYS A 5 -25.08 -84.05 -36.33
C LYS A 5 -24.81 -84.31 -34.84
N PRO A 6 -23.89 -83.60 -34.17
CA PRO A 6 -23.81 -83.65 -32.72
C PRO A 6 -25.16 -83.20 -32.13
N THR A 7 -25.80 -84.09 -31.37
CA THR A 7 -27.09 -83.84 -30.74
C THR A 7 -26.92 -82.74 -29.69
N VAL A 8 -27.41 -81.52 -29.99
CA VAL A 8 -27.42 -80.43 -29.02
C VAL A 8 -28.54 -80.68 -28.03
N ILE A 9 -28.18 -80.99 -26.78
CA ILE A 9 -29.15 -81.25 -25.71
C ILE A 9 -29.64 -79.92 -25.17
N THR A 10 -30.95 -79.73 -25.11
CA THR A 10 -31.56 -78.48 -24.64
C THR A 10 -32.14 -78.66 -23.26
N LEU A 11 -31.68 -77.88 -22.28
CA LEU A 11 -32.09 -77.98 -20.88
C LEU A 11 -32.52 -76.61 -20.34
N ASP A 12 -33.57 -76.61 -19.53
CA ASP A 12 -34.12 -75.42 -18.90
C ASP A 12 -33.61 -75.31 -17.44
N VAL A 13 -33.17 -74.11 -17.05
CA VAL A 13 -32.70 -73.83 -15.68
C VAL A 13 -33.79 -73.25 -14.78
N ASP A 14 -34.93 -72.82 -15.34
CA ASP A 14 -36.16 -72.44 -14.60
C ASP A 14 -36.98 -73.68 -14.17
N LYS A 15 -36.63 -74.86 -14.67
CA LYS A 15 -37.15 -76.18 -14.25
C LYS A 15 -38.68 -76.40 -14.34
N PRO A 16 -39.40 -76.01 -15.42
CA PRO A 16 -40.84 -76.26 -15.49
C PRO A 16 -41.20 -77.73 -15.79
N GLY A 17 -42.00 -78.34 -14.91
CA GLY A 17 -42.86 -79.50 -15.21
C GLY A 17 -42.29 -80.93 -15.16
N VAL A 18 -41.01 -81.19 -15.46
CA VAL A 18 -40.42 -82.55 -15.45
C VAL A 18 -39.27 -82.66 -14.44
N GLN A 19 -39.29 -83.66 -13.54
CA GLN A 19 -38.27 -83.79 -12.48
C GLN A 19 -36.94 -84.43 -12.93
N VAL A 20 -36.95 -85.35 -13.91
CA VAL A 20 -35.75 -86.02 -14.44
C VAL A 20 -35.82 -86.10 -15.96
N HIS A 21 -34.76 -85.64 -16.65
CA HIS A 21 -34.61 -85.75 -18.11
C HIS A 21 -33.71 -86.93 -18.49
N ASP A 22 -34.28 -87.90 -19.22
CA ASP A 22 -33.52 -89.01 -19.77
C ASP A 22 -32.83 -88.62 -21.08
N LEU A 23 -31.50 -88.61 -21.07
CA LEU A 23 -30.64 -88.26 -22.18
C LEU A 23 -30.09 -89.49 -22.91
N SER A 24 -30.46 -90.71 -22.52
CA SER A 24 -29.86 -91.94 -23.03
C SER A 24 -30.07 -92.18 -24.53
N ASN A 25 -31.05 -91.50 -25.15
CA ASN A 25 -31.26 -91.52 -26.60
C ASN A 25 -30.42 -90.47 -27.36
N SER A 26 -29.80 -89.53 -26.65
CA SER A 26 -29.08 -88.37 -27.21
C SER A 26 -27.59 -88.36 -26.89
N PHE A 27 -27.20 -88.94 -25.75
CA PHE A 27 -25.82 -89.03 -25.30
C PHE A 27 -25.67 -90.21 -24.33
N ASN A 28 -24.74 -91.12 -24.63
CA ASN A 28 -24.23 -92.14 -23.72
C ASN A 28 -22.70 -92.11 -23.81
N ALA A 29 -22.02 -92.64 -22.81
CA ALA A 29 -20.56 -92.70 -22.75
C ALA A 29 -20.08 -94.11 -22.41
N ARG A 30 -18.77 -94.37 -22.49
CA ARG A 30 -18.16 -95.62 -22.04
C ARG A 30 -17.16 -95.38 -20.92
N VAL A 31 -16.94 -96.43 -20.12
CA VAL A 31 -15.96 -96.38 -19.03
C VAL A 31 -14.58 -95.98 -19.56
N GLY A 32 -14.01 -94.91 -19.02
CA GLY A 32 -12.69 -94.40 -19.40
C GLY A 32 -12.64 -93.50 -20.64
N ASP A 33 -13.76 -93.25 -21.34
CA ASP A 33 -13.77 -92.36 -22.51
C ASP A 33 -13.27 -90.95 -22.14
N ASN A 34 -12.21 -90.47 -22.79
CA ASN A 34 -11.58 -89.19 -22.47
C ASN A 34 -11.83 -88.14 -23.55
N GLN A 35 -12.03 -86.88 -23.13
CA GLN A 35 -12.36 -85.73 -23.99
C GLN A 35 -13.64 -85.92 -24.81
N VAL A 36 -14.67 -86.54 -24.22
CA VAL A 36 -15.96 -86.77 -24.90
C VAL A 36 -16.71 -85.45 -25.04
N PRO A 37 -16.99 -84.97 -26.27
CA PRO A 37 -17.64 -83.69 -26.48
C PRO A 37 -19.15 -83.79 -26.21
N LEU A 38 -19.63 -83.09 -25.18
CA LEU A 38 -21.04 -82.91 -24.87
C LEU A 38 -21.44 -81.44 -25.08
N VAL A 39 -22.48 -81.20 -25.87
CA VAL A 39 -22.98 -79.84 -26.16
C VAL A 39 -24.37 -79.63 -25.56
N ILE A 40 -24.47 -78.67 -24.64
CA ILE A 40 -25.73 -78.32 -23.95
C ILE A 40 -26.12 -76.90 -24.32
N LYS A 41 -27.39 -76.70 -24.67
CA LYS A 41 -28.03 -75.40 -24.81
C LYS A 41 -28.91 -75.14 -23.59
N TYR A 42 -28.61 -74.09 -22.84
CA TYR A 42 -29.46 -73.65 -21.74
C TYR A 42 -30.56 -72.71 -22.24
N ILE A 43 -31.78 -72.88 -21.74
CA ILE A 43 -32.91 -71.99 -21.99
C ILE A 43 -33.32 -71.37 -20.65
N GLU A 44 -33.27 -70.05 -20.59
CA GLU A 44 -33.83 -69.15 -19.56
C GLU A 44 -33.88 -67.75 -20.19
N ARG A 45 -34.84 -66.90 -19.79
CA ARG A 45 -34.93 -65.53 -20.29
C ARG A 45 -33.65 -64.74 -19.95
N GLY A 46 -32.84 -64.37 -20.94
CA GLY A 46 -31.61 -63.58 -20.77
C GLY A 46 -30.34 -64.37 -20.46
N ILE A 47 -30.35 -65.71 -20.56
CA ILE A 47 -29.19 -66.56 -20.20
C ILE A 47 -27.91 -66.22 -20.98
N VAL A 48 -28.03 -65.83 -22.25
CA VAL A 48 -26.89 -65.48 -23.11
C VAL A 48 -26.16 -64.24 -22.59
N GLU A 49 -26.91 -63.24 -22.15
CA GLU A 49 -26.39 -62.00 -21.59
C GLU A 49 -25.76 -62.25 -20.21
N ARG A 50 -26.43 -63.06 -19.38
CA ARG A 50 -25.96 -63.41 -18.03
C ARG A 50 -24.68 -64.22 -18.02
N MET A 51 -24.52 -65.19 -18.93
CA MET A 51 -23.27 -65.97 -19.04
C MET A 51 -22.04 -65.08 -19.20
N THR A 52 -22.16 -63.99 -19.96
CA THR A 52 -21.06 -63.04 -20.19
C THR A 52 -20.94 -62.05 -19.04
N ALA A 53 -22.05 -61.41 -18.63
CA ALA A 53 -22.03 -60.37 -17.59
C ALA A 53 -21.62 -60.90 -16.22
N GLU A 54 -22.00 -62.13 -15.90
CA GLU A 54 -21.74 -62.77 -14.61
C GLU A 54 -20.52 -63.70 -14.65
N GLN A 55 -19.83 -63.80 -15.80
CA GLN A 55 -18.66 -64.66 -16.03
C GLN A 55 -18.92 -66.12 -15.64
N LEU A 56 -20.06 -66.65 -16.05
CA LEU A 56 -20.45 -68.01 -15.66
C LEU A 56 -19.60 -69.06 -16.38
N THR A 57 -19.28 -70.15 -15.69
CA THR A 57 -18.61 -71.33 -16.24
C THR A 57 -19.51 -72.56 -16.09
N PRO A 58 -19.51 -73.50 -17.07
CA PRO A 58 -20.34 -74.69 -16.99
C PRO A 58 -19.76 -75.71 -16.01
N PHE A 59 -20.64 -76.39 -15.29
CA PHE A 59 -20.26 -77.55 -14.50
C PHE A 59 -21.28 -78.68 -14.64
N MET A 60 -20.86 -79.88 -14.30
CA MET A 60 -21.66 -81.09 -14.24
C MET A 60 -21.34 -81.80 -12.92
N ALA A 61 -22.36 -82.26 -12.21
CA ALA A 61 -22.15 -83.00 -10.96
C ALA A 61 -23.22 -84.10 -10.80
N GLY A 62 -22.81 -85.27 -10.34
CA GLY A 62 -23.69 -86.40 -10.13
C GLY A 62 -22.96 -87.65 -9.69
N TYR A 63 -23.62 -88.79 -9.80
CA TYR A 63 -23.06 -90.11 -9.51
C TYR A 63 -23.13 -90.99 -10.74
N VAL A 64 -22.11 -91.83 -10.95
CA VAL A 64 -22.11 -92.89 -11.97
C VAL A 64 -22.05 -94.24 -11.30
N GLY A 65 -23.02 -95.11 -11.58
CA GLY A 65 -23.08 -96.44 -10.99
C GLY A 65 -24.38 -97.16 -11.29
N GLN A 66 -24.66 -98.22 -10.56
CA GLN A 66 -25.84 -99.03 -10.81
C GLN A 66 -27.08 -98.31 -10.25
N PRO A 67 -28.15 -98.14 -11.06
CA PRO A 67 -29.37 -97.50 -10.57
C PRO A 67 -30.07 -98.36 -9.51
N ASP A 68 -30.72 -97.71 -8.55
CA ASP A 68 -31.60 -98.35 -7.57
C ASP A 68 -32.98 -98.70 -8.17
N GLU A 69 -33.89 -99.21 -7.32
CA GLU A 69 -35.26 -99.59 -7.73
C GLU A 69 -36.09 -98.42 -8.32
N ASP A 70 -35.70 -97.18 -8.04
CA ASP A 70 -36.32 -95.94 -8.54
C ASP A 70 -35.60 -95.36 -9.77
N GLU A 71 -34.64 -96.09 -10.35
CA GLU A 71 -33.78 -95.65 -11.47
C GLU A 71 -32.89 -94.43 -11.13
N LYS A 72 -32.45 -94.31 -9.88
CA LYS A 72 -31.53 -93.25 -9.41
C LYS A 72 -30.17 -93.81 -9.04
N VAL A 73 -29.14 -92.97 -9.15
CA VAL A 73 -27.79 -93.30 -8.65
C VAL A 73 -27.45 -92.36 -7.51
N THR A 74 -27.08 -92.93 -6.37
CA THR A 74 -26.74 -92.21 -5.15
C THR A 74 -25.30 -92.50 -4.74
N ALA A 75 -24.85 -91.89 -3.63
CA ALA A 75 -23.53 -92.17 -3.07
C ALA A 75 -23.33 -93.62 -2.62
N GLU A 76 -24.41 -94.39 -2.41
CA GLU A 76 -24.34 -95.80 -2.02
C GLU A 76 -24.16 -96.72 -3.22
N THR A 77 -24.71 -96.34 -4.39
CA THR A 77 -24.75 -97.18 -5.59
C THR A 77 -23.81 -96.71 -6.71
N GLY A 78 -23.18 -95.55 -6.54
CA GLY A 78 -22.31 -94.96 -7.55
C GLY A 78 -21.16 -94.11 -7.01
N ILE A 79 -20.24 -93.80 -7.90
CA ILE A 79 -19.07 -92.95 -7.64
C ILE A 79 -19.44 -91.50 -7.97
N ALA A 80 -19.15 -90.58 -7.05
CA ALA A 80 -19.34 -89.15 -7.27
C ALA A 80 -18.41 -88.67 -8.38
N VAL A 81 -18.98 -87.96 -9.37
CA VAL A 81 -18.23 -87.34 -10.46
C VAL A 81 -18.61 -85.87 -10.59
N SER A 82 -17.61 -85.05 -10.90
CA SER A 82 -17.82 -83.62 -11.12
C SER A 82 -16.87 -83.11 -12.20
N TYR A 83 -17.42 -82.29 -13.09
CA TYR A 83 -16.66 -81.56 -14.09
C TYR A 83 -16.90 -80.07 -13.89
N HIS A 84 -15.81 -79.29 -13.90
CA HIS A 84 -15.85 -77.83 -13.87
C HIS A 84 -15.12 -77.32 -15.11
N GLY A 85 -15.85 -76.63 -15.98
CA GLY A 85 -15.31 -75.99 -17.17
C GLY A 85 -14.84 -74.57 -16.89
N SER A 86 -14.48 -73.87 -17.97
CA SER A 86 -14.12 -72.46 -17.95
C SER A 86 -14.99 -71.66 -18.92
N SER A 87 -14.80 -70.34 -18.95
CA SER A 87 -15.52 -69.46 -19.87
C SER A 87 -15.26 -69.79 -21.33
N SER A 88 -14.12 -70.42 -21.66
CA SER A 88 -13.81 -70.84 -23.05
C SER A 88 -14.70 -71.99 -23.54
N ASN A 89 -15.42 -72.68 -22.65
CA ASN A 89 -16.37 -73.71 -23.03
C ASN A 89 -17.71 -73.14 -23.54
N ILE A 90 -17.95 -71.83 -23.40
CA ILE A 90 -19.15 -71.17 -23.92
C ILE A 90 -18.95 -70.88 -25.40
N ILE A 91 -19.76 -71.53 -26.25
CA ILE A 91 -19.64 -71.45 -27.72
C ILE A 91 -20.70 -70.52 -28.36
N GLY A 92 -21.36 -69.70 -27.53
CA GLY A 92 -22.33 -68.69 -27.95
C GLY A 92 -23.77 -69.20 -28.11
N GLY A 93 -24.74 -68.27 -28.14
CA GLY A 93 -26.16 -68.60 -28.30
C GLY A 93 -26.77 -69.42 -27.16
N GLY A 94 -26.22 -69.29 -25.94
CA GLY A 94 -26.63 -70.04 -24.75
C GLY A 94 -26.11 -71.47 -24.69
N LYS A 95 -25.14 -71.81 -25.55
CA LYS A 95 -24.58 -73.17 -25.67
C LYS A 95 -23.21 -73.28 -25.02
N VAL A 96 -22.96 -74.42 -24.40
CA VAL A 96 -21.65 -74.82 -23.87
C VAL A 96 -21.22 -76.14 -24.50
N LYS A 97 -19.93 -76.25 -24.81
CA LYS A 97 -19.28 -77.50 -25.22
C LYS A 97 -18.33 -77.94 -24.10
N MET A 98 -18.65 -79.05 -23.47
CA MET A 98 -17.86 -79.66 -22.41
C MET A 98 -17.14 -80.88 -22.99
N ASP A 99 -15.82 -80.88 -22.95
CA ASP A 99 -15.00 -82.04 -23.33
C ASP A 99 -14.75 -82.84 -22.04
N LEU A 100 -15.61 -83.83 -21.80
CA LEU A 100 -15.68 -84.57 -20.54
C LEU A 100 -14.48 -85.53 -20.42
N PRO A 101 -13.72 -85.48 -19.32
CA PRO A 101 -12.57 -86.37 -19.12
C PRO A 101 -13.01 -87.78 -18.72
N GLY A 102 -12.13 -88.77 -18.91
CA GLY A 102 -12.40 -90.18 -18.56
C GLY A 102 -12.80 -90.42 -17.11
N ALA A 103 -12.37 -89.54 -16.19
CA ALA A 103 -12.79 -89.57 -14.80
C ALA A 103 -14.29 -89.33 -14.58
N MET A 104 -15.01 -88.77 -15.57
CA MET A 104 -16.46 -88.63 -15.54
C MET A 104 -17.20 -89.95 -15.80
N PHE A 105 -16.51 -90.97 -16.28
CA PHE A 105 -17.06 -92.29 -16.59
C PHE A 105 -16.23 -93.38 -15.88
N PRO A 106 -16.19 -93.37 -14.53
CA PRO A 106 -15.28 -94.21 -13.76
C PRO A 106 -15.68 -95.69 -13.72
N GLN A 107 -16.96 -95.99 -13.95
CA GLN A 107 -17.51 -97.35 -13.91
C GLN A 107 -18.77 -97.47 -14.77
N GLU A 108 -19.18 -98.71 -15.06
CA GLU A 108 -20.39 -99.04 -15.81
C GLU A 108 -21.66 -98.72 -15.01
N GLY A 109 -22.70 -98.26 -15.69
CA GLY A 109 -24.04 -98.08 -15.13
C GLY A 109 -24.76 -96.88 -15.74
N MET A 110 -25.27 -96.00 -14.89
CA MET A 110 -25.99 -94.79 -15.28
C MET A 110 -25.37 -93.58 -14.60
N PHE A 111 -25.27 -92.46 -15.29
CA PHE A 111 -25.06 -91.16 -14.66
C PHE A 111 -26.40 -90.63 -14.16
N TYR A 112 -26.46 -90.18 -12.91
CA TYR A 112 -27.61 -89.47 -12.35
C TYR A 112 -27.13 -88.19 -11.66
N GLY A 113 -27.54 -87.03 -12.15
CA GLY A 113 -27.00 -85.76 -11.68
C GLY A 113 -27.61 -84.55 -12.39
N PHE A 114 -26.90 -83.44 -12.47
CA PHE A 114 -27.39 -82.24 -13.13
C PHE A 114 -26.25 -81.45 -13.76
N PHE A 115 -26.62 -80.59 -14.70
CA PHE A 115 -25.72 -79.59 -15.27
C PHE A 115 -26.01 -78.23 -14.67
N GLY A 116 -25.06 -77.32 -14.76
CA GLY A 116 -25.25 -75.97 -14.26
C GLY A 116 -24.21 -74.98 -14.73
N LEU A 117 -24.38 -73.76 -14.24
CA LEU A 117 -23.49 -72.64 -14.47
C LEU A 117 -23.15 -72.00 -13.12
N GLU A 118 -21.88 -71.66 -12.92
CA GLU A 118 -21.39 -71.07 -11.68
C GLU A 118 -20.37 -69.95 -11.90
N ASN A 119 -20.02 -69.18 -10.88
CA ASN A 119 -18.90 -68.24 -10.92
C ASN A 119 -18.12 -68.17 -9.59
N ASP A 120 -16.98 -67.48 -9.64
CA ASP A 120 -16.06 -67.20 -8.53
C ASP A 120 -16.66 -66.33 -7.42
N LYS A 121 -17.82 -65.69 -7.67
CA LYS A 121 -18.60 -64.90 -6.71
C LYS A 121 -19.68 -65.73 -5.99
N GLY A 122 -19.67 -67.05 -6.15
CA GLY A 122 -20.55 -67.98 -5.44
C GLY A 122 -21.95 -68.11 -6.03
N LYS A 123 -22.21 -67.58 -7.23
CA LYS A 123 -23.49 -67.76 -7.92
C LYS A 123 -23.53 -69.13 -8.57
N ARG A 124 -24.62 -69.88 -8.38
CA ARG A 124 -24.81 -71.23 -8.94
C ARG A 124 -26.25 -71.44 -9.39
N VAL A 125 -26.43 -71.81 -10.66
CA VAL A 125 -27.74 -72.18 -11.24
C VAL A 125 -27.64 -73.59 -11.85
N THR A 126 -28.71 -74.37 -11.75
CA THR A 126 -28.71 -75.80 -12.12
C THR A 126 -29.91 -76.14 -12.98
N THR A 127 -29.78 -77.16 -13.83
CA THR A 127 -30.90 -77.74 -14.57
C THR A 127 -31.72 -78.68 -13.69
N ASN A 128 -32.81 -79.19 -14.25
CA ASN A 128 -33.40 -80.44 -13.76
C ASN A 128 -32.37 -81.57 -13.76
N THR A 129 -32.64 -82.59 -12.94
CA THR A 129 -31.83 -83.79 -12.89
C THR A 129 -31.86 -84.47 -14.26
N VAL A 130 -30.73 -85.01 -14.67
CA VAL A 130 -30.52 -85.71 -15.93
C VAL A 130 -30.00 -87.11 -15.66
N ARG A 131 -30.25 -88.00 -16.62
CA ARG A 131 -29.62 -89.32 -16.63
C ARG A 131 -29.19 -89.78 -18.01
N PHE A 132 -28.13 -90.57 -18.09
CA PHE A 132 -27.70 -91.26 -19.31
C PHE A 132 -26.88 -92.52 -18.99
N ILE A 133 -26.70 -93.41 -19.97
CA ILE A 133 -26.04 -94.70 -19.77
C ILE A 133 -24.53 -94.56 -19.96
N VAL A 134 -23.77 -95.21 -19.07
CA VAL A 134 -22.32 -95.44 -19.19
C VAL A 134 -22.10 -96.93 -19.45
N GLU A 135 -21.84 -97.26 -20.71
CA GLU A 135 -21.65 -98.64 -21.18
C GLU A 135 -20.25 -99.17 -20.83
N ASN A 136 -20.15 -100.49 -20.73
CA ASN A 136 -18.88 -101.21 -20.59
C ASN A 136 -18.68 -102.11 -21.80
N ASP A 137 -17.63 -101.85 -22.58
CA ASP A 137 -17.20 -102.73 -23.64
C ASP A 137 -15.78 -103.18 -23.30
N ASN A 138 -15.62 -104.47 -23.00
CA ASN A 138 -14.34 -105.09 -22.72
C ASN A 138 -13.66 -105.49 -24.05
N PRO A 139 -12.76 -104.64 -24.58
CA PRO A 139 -11.48 -105.13 -25.08
C PRO A 139 -10.32 -104.26 -24.57
N ASP A 140 -9.39 -104.92 -23.87
CA ASP A 140 -8.08 -104.44 -23.40
C ASP A 140 -7.57 -103.17 -24.09
N MET A 141 -7.85 -102.02 -23.47
CA MET A 141 -7.10 -100.80 -23.70
C MET A 141 -6.21 -100.58 -22.48
N TYR A 142 -4.90 -100.66 -22.73
CA TYR A 142 -3.83 -100.24 -21.85
C TYR A 142 -4.25 -99.01 -21.03
N VAL A 143 -4.53 -99.22 -19.74
CA VAL A 143 -4.38 -98.15 -18.77
C VAL A 143 -2.88 -97.95 -18.67
N ASP A 144 -2.40 -96.82 -19.18
CA ASP A 144 -1.02 -96.42 -19.01
C ASP A 144 -0.76 -96.24 -17.51
N THR A 145 -0.35 -97.32 -16.87
CA THR A 145 0.18 -97.36 -15.51
C THR A 145 1.59 -96.78 -15.55
N GLU A 146 1.73 -95.52 -15.97
CA GLU A 146 2.84 -94.69 -15.51
C GLU A 146 2.65 -94.45 -14.00
N PRO A 147 3.74 -94.45 -13.23
CA PRO A 147 3.68 -94.60 -11.79
C PRO A 147 2.81 -93.50 -11.17
N PHE A 148 1.92 -93.94 -10.30
CA PHE A 148 1.26 -93.20 -9.24
C PHE A 148 2.20 -92.08 -8.70
N ARG A 149 2.16 -90.88 -9.29
CA ARG A 149 2.45 -89.68 -8.51
C ARG A 149 1.26 -89.58 -7.58
N SER A 150 1.43 -90.07 -6.35
CA SER A 150 0.45 -89.92 -5.28
C SER A 150 -0.03 -88.45 -5.25
N GLU A 151 -1.24 -88.20 -4.75
CA GLU A 151 -1.66 -86.83 -4.39
C GLU A 151 -0.53 -86.11 -3.63
N LEU A 152 0.25 -86.84 -2.82
CA LEU A 152 1.46 -86.37 -2.15
C LEU A 152 2.59 -85.94 -3.11
N GLN A 153 2.87 -86.65 -4.21
CA GLN A 153 3.89 -86.22 -5.18
C GLN A 153 3.44 -85.04 -6.03
N LYS A 154 2.14 -84.95 -6.40
CA LYS A 154 1.60 -83.72 -6.99
C LYS A 154 1.67 -82.55 -6.00
N LEU A 155 1.35 -82.77 -4.72
CA LEU A 155 1.56 -81.80 -3.65
C LEU A 155 3.04 -81.44 -3.48
N LEU A 156 3.97 -82.39 -3.59
CA LEU A 156 5.41 -82.15 -3.49
C LEU A 156 5.94 -81.39 -4.70
N ASP A 157 5.48 -81.69 -5.92
CA ASP A 157 5.90 -80.97 -7.13
C ASP A 157 5.27 -79.57 -7.15
N LEU A 158 4.03 -79.43 -6.70
CA LEU A 158 3.38 -78.12 -6.53
C LEU A 158 4.04 -77.33 -5.40
N ALA A 159 4.40 -77.98 -4.29
CA ALA A 159 5.15 -77.37 -3.20
C ALA A 159 6.57 -77.01 -3.66
N GLN A 160 7.22 -77.82 -4.48
CA GLN A 160 8.56 -77.54 -5.02
C GLN A 160 8.50 -76.40 -6.05
N ALA A 161 7.50 -76.36 -6.93
CA ALA A 161 7.27 -75.26 -7.85
C ALA A 161 6.90 -73.97 -7.10
N LEU A 162 6.10 -74.05 -6.03
CA LEU A 162 5.83 -72.93 -5.12
C LEU A 162 7.08 -72.49 -4.37
N ILE A 163 7.92 -73.41 -3.90
CA ILE A 163 9.20 -73.11 -3.25
C ILE A 163 10.16 -72.45 -4.25
N ASP A 164 10.24 -72.93 -5.48
CA ASP A 164 11.14 -72.38 -6.49
C ASP A 164 10.65 -71.02 -6.99
N LYS A 165 9.32 -70.84 -7.12
CA LYS A 165 8.71 -69.53 -7.35
C LYS A 165 8.95 -68.59 -6.17
N THR A 166 8.74 -69.04 -4.93
CA THR A 166 8.99 -68.23 -3.73
C THR A 166 10.46 -67.89 -3.60
N LYS A 167 11.39 -68.78 -3.95
CA LYS A 167 12.82 -68.49 -4.01
C LYS A 167 13.17 -67.50 -5.13
N GLY A 168 12.51 -67.60 -6.28
CA GLY A 168 12.63 -66.65 -7.39
C GLY A 168 12.14 -65.26 -6.98
N ASP A 169 10.90 -65.18 -6.49
CA ASP A 169 10.26 -63.95 -6.00
C ASP A 169 11.08 -63.33 -4.84
N LEU A 170 11.56 -64.14 -3.89
CA LEU A 170 12.43 -63.68 -2.79
C LEU A 170 13.79 -63.20 -3.31
N LYS A 171 14.36 -63.87 -4.32
CA LYS A 171 15.62 -63.45 -4.96
C LYS A 171 15.44 -62.12 -5.70
N ASP A 172 14.32 -61.93 -6.37
CA ASP A 172 13.98 -60.70 -7.08
C ASP A 172 13.68 -59.55 -6.10
N GLU A 173 13.01 -59.83 -4.97
CA GLU A 173 12.84 -58.87 -3.88
C GLU A 173 14.18 -58.50 -3.22
N ILE A 174 15.04 -59.48 -2.91
CA ILE A 174 16.38 -59.22 -2.35
C ILE A 174 17.23 -58.40 -3.34
N GLN A 175 17.12 -58.67 -4.64
CA GLN A 175 17.81 -57.89 -5.66
C GLN A 175 17.24 -56.48 -5.73
N SER A 176 15.90 -56.31 -5.69
CA SER A 176 15.26 -55.00 -5.64
C SER A 176 15.67 -54.19 -4.40
N ILE A 177 15.76 -54.84 -3.23
CA ILE A 177 16.23 -54.20 -2.00
C ILE A 177 17.71 -53.83 -2.12
N ARG A 178 18.55 -54.69 -2.69
CA ARG A 178 19.97 -54.41 -2.94
C ARG A 178 20.15 -53.23 -3.90
N ASP A 179 19.37 -53.17 -4.97
CA ASP A 179 19.43 -52.09 -5.96
C ASP A 179 18.94 -50.78 -5.35
N LYS A 180 17.83 -50.80 -4.58
CA LYS A 180 17.35 -49.64 -3.82
C LYS A 180 18.37 -49.15 -2.79
N ALA A 181 19.00 -50.06 -2.05
CA ALA A 181 20.04 -49.73 -1.08
C ALA A 181 21.27 -49.13 -1.80
N THR A 182 21.70 -49.72 -2.91
CA THR A 182 22.83 -49.22 -3.71
C THR A 182 22.55 -47.82 -4.26
N ASN A 183 21.34 -47.59 -4.79
CA ASN A 183 20.93 -46.27 -5.28
C ASN A 183 20.84 -45.24 -4.15
N LEU A 184 20.31 -45.62 -2.98
CA LEU A 184 20.27 -44.75 -1.79
C LEU A 184 21.69 -44.40 -1.32
N PHE A 185 22.60 -45.37 -1.26
CA PHE A 185 23.99 -45.12 -0.90
C PHE A 185 24.70 -44.22 -1.92
N GLN A 186 24.43 -44.37 -3.22
CA GLN A 186 24.98 -43.49 -4.26
C GLN A 186 24.44 -42.05 -4.15
N GLN A 187 23.13 -41.88 -3.90
CA GLN A 187 22.53 -40.57 -3.68
C GLN A 187 23.11 -39.89 -2.43
N LEU A 188 23.15 -40.60 -1.29
CA LEU A 188 23.74 -40.09 -0.04
C LEU A 188 25.22 -39.70 -0.22
N ASN A 189 25.98 -40.46 -1.01
CA ASN A 189 27.39 -40.16 -1.26
C ASN A 189 27.58 -38.96 -2.22
N GLY A 190 26.69 -38.81 -3.20
CA GLY A 190 26.63 -37.62 -4.08
C GLY A 190 26.27 -36.35 -3.31
N ASP A 191 25.27 -36.44 -2.43
CA ASP A 191 24.87 -35.34 -1.54
C ASP A 191 26.00 -35.00 -0.55
N TYR A 192 26.66 -36.01 0.04
CA TYR A 192 27.80 -35.79 0.93
C TYR A 192 28.95 -35.07 0.22
N THR A 193 29.30 -35.45 -1.00
CA THR A 193 30.36 -34.79 -1.78
C THR A 193 29.99 -33.34 -2.09
N THR A 194 28.73 -33.09 -2.41
CA THR A 194 28.19 -31.74 -2.67
C THR A 194 28.24 -30.89 -1.40
N ILE A 195 27.74 -31.42 -0.28
CA ILE A 195 27.78 -30.77 1.04
C ILE A 195 29.22 -30.48 1.45
N GLN A 196 30.14 -31.43 1.31
CA GLN A 196 31.54 -31.25 1.66
C GLN A 196 32.21 -30.16 0.81
N THR A 197 31.88 -30.10 -0.48
CA THR A 197 32.36 -29.05 -1.39
C THR A 197 31.80 -27.68 -0.99
N THR A 198 30.51 -27.59 -0.68
CA THR A 198 29.86 -26.35 -0.23
C THR A 198 30.43 -25.88 1.12
N VAL A 199 30.58 -26.77 2.09
CA VAL A 199 31.16 -26.46 3.41
C VAL A 199 32.61 -26.00 3.26
N THR A 200 33.41 -26.64 2.41
CA THR A 200 34.79 -26.22 2.15
C THR A 200 34.84 -24.84 1.51
N SER A 201 34.00 -24.58 0.50
CA SER A 201 33.90 -23.26 -0.15
C SER A 201 33.46 -22.16 0.82
N LEU A 202 32.44 -22.42 1.64
CA LEU A 202 31.99 -21.49 2.68
C LEU A 202 33.07 -21.23 3.73
N THR A 203 33.81 -22.28 4.15
CA THR A 203 34.91 -22.14 5.11
C THR A 203 36.02 -21.26 4.55
N THR A 204 36.39 -21.44 3.28
CA THR A 204 37.39 -20.60 2.59
C THR A 204 36.91 -19.16 2.47
N GLN A 205 35.66 -18.93 2.04
CA GLN A 205 35.10 -17.58 1.93
C GLN A 205 35.00 -16.89 3.30
N LEU A 206 34.64 -17.63 4.36
CA LEU A 206 34.59 -17.10 5.72
C LEU A 206 35.99 -16.74 6.23
N ALA A 207 36.99 -17.57 5.96
CA ALA A 207 38.38 -17.28 6.32
C ALA A 207 38.94 -16.07 5.55
N GLU A 208 38.61 -15.94 4.25
CA GLU A 208 38.96 -14.77 3.46
C GLU A 208 38.25 -13.49 3.94
N LEU A 209 36.98 -13.59 4.35
CA LEU A 209 36.23 -12.46 4.92
C LEU A 209 36.82 -12.05 6.28
N ALA A 210 37.11 -13.01 7.16
CA ALA A 210 37.75 -12.77 8.44
C ALA A 210 39.13 -12.10 8.27
N LYS A 211 39.92 -12.59 7.32
CA LYS A 211 41.22 -11.98 6.98
C LYS A 211 41.07 -10.58 6.37
N LYS A 212 40.04 -10.34 5.53
CA LYS A 212 39.75 -9.00 5.00
C LYS A 212 39.27 -8.02 6.08
N ILE A 213 38.59 -8.49 7.12
CA ILE A 213 38.23 -7.68 8.29
C ILE A 213 39.49 -7.29 9.07
N ASP A 214 40.41 -8.24 9.28
CA ASP A 214 41.66 -8.01 10.03
C ASP A 214 42.66 -7.13 9.25
N ASP A 215 42.87 -7.39 7.96
CA ASP A 215 43.91 -6.74 7.15
C ASP A 215 43.50 -5.35 6.59
N LYS A 216 42.20 -5.01 6.54
CA LYS A 216 41.72 -3.74 5.91
C LYS A 216 41.27 -2.66 6.90
N GLY A 217 41.36 -2.89 8.21
CA GLY A 217 40.88 -1.91 9.20
C GLY A 217 39.39 -1.57 9.01
N LEU A 218 38.57 -2.55 8.62
CA LEU A 218 37.13 -2.37 8.50
C LEU A 218 36.55 -2.27 9.92
N LEU A 219 35.91 -1.14 10.20
CA LEU A 219 35.31 -0.85 11.49
C LEU A 219 34.33 -1.97 11.88
N THR A 220 34.56 -2.59 13.04
CA THR A 220 33.55 -3.46 13.65
C THR A 220 32.32 -2.63 14.03
N LYS A 221 31.19 -3.29 14.32
CA LYS A 221 30.02 -2.58 14.86
C LYS A 221 30.38 -1.80 16.14
N ALA A 222 31.23 -2.37 16.99
CA ALA A 222 31.70 -1.70 18.20
C ALA A 222 32.60 -0.49 17.87
N ASP A 223 33.47 -0.60 16.86
CA ASP A 223 34.27 0.54 16.41
C ASP A 223 33.37 1.63 15.82
N LEU A 224 32.41 1.28 14.97
CA LEU A 224 31.46 2.22 14.38
C LEU A 224 30.59 2.90 15.46
N GLU A 225 30.10 2.16 16.45
CA GLU A 225 29.36 2.71 17.58
C GLU A 225 30.25 3.63 18.42
N SER A 226 31.52 3.28 18.64
CA SER A 226 32.49 4.13 19.34
C SER A 226 32.81 5.41 18.56
N TYR A 227 33.01 5.30 17.25
CA TYR A 227 33.25 6.46 16.37
C TYR A 227 32.00 7.34 16.27
N LEU A 228 30.80 6.76 16.16
CA LEU A 228 29.54 7.51 16.17
C LEU A 228 29.30 8.18 17.52
N ALA A 229 29.62 7.53 18.64
CA ALA A 229 29.54 8.14 19.96
C ALA A 229 30.50 9.32 20.08
N THR A 230 31.77 9.14 19.69
CA THR A 230 32.78 10.21 19.72
C THR A 230 32.42 11.35 18.75
N PHE A 231 31.88 11.02 17.59
CA PHE A 231 31.42 12.00 16.60
C PHE A 231 30.17 12.75 17.08
N LYS A 232 29.25 12.07 17.78
CA LYS A 232 28.08 12.68 18.40
C LYS A 232 28.49 13.59 19.55
N GLU A 233 29.40 13.16 20.41
CA GLU A 233 29.99 13.99 21.47
C GLU A 233 30.69 15.22 20.87
N GLY A 234 31.47 15.04 19.79
CA GLY A 234 32.10 16.16 19.08
C GLY A 234 31.09 17.10 18.39
N LEU A 235 29.98 16.58 17.86
CA LEU A 235 28.90 17.40 17.32
C LEU A 235 28.13 18.13 18.41
N GLU A 236 27.85 17.48 19.54
CA GLU A 236 27.24 18.09 20.72
C GLU A 236 28.17 19.14 21.33
N GLU A 237 29.48 18.92 21.30
CA GLU A 237 30.48 19.89 21.75
C GLU A 237 30.62 21.06 20.76
N ILE A 238 30.57 20.82 19.45
CA ILE A 238 30.54 21.87 18.42
C ILE A 238 29.23 22.64 18.50
N GLU A 239 28.09 21.97 18.65
CA GLU A 239 26.78 22.59 18.85
C GLU A 239 26.79 23.39 20.14
N ALA A 240 27.28 22.85 21.25
CA ALA A 240 27.42 23.58 22.51
C ALA A 240 28.38 24.76 22.38
N ASN A 241 29.48 24.64 21.63
CA ASN A 241 30.43 25.73 21.40
C ASN A 241 29.86 26.78 20.42
N ILE A 242 29.07 26.39 19.43
CA ILE A 242 28.36 27.31 18.53
C ILE A 242 27.22 27.99 19.28
N GLN A 243 26.44 27.25 20.07
CA GLN A 243 25.40 27.80 20.95
C GLN A 243 26.02 28.65 22.06
N LYS A 244 27.25 28.35 22.48
CA LYS A 244 28.01 29.20 23.41
C LYS A 244 28.64 30.38 22.70
N GLU A 245 29.11 30.30 21.46
CA GLU A 245 29.60 31.47 20.74
C GLU A 245 28.44 32.37 20.30
N LEU A 246 27.35 31.80 19.76
CA LEU A 246 26.08 32.49 19.49
C LEU A 246 25.42 32.97 20.79
N GLY A 247 25.49 32.19 21.85
CA GLY A 247 25.04 32.52 23.20
C GLY A 247 25.91 33.59 23.84
N ASP A 248 27.23 33.59 23.65
CA ASP A 248 28.14 34.64 24.09
C ASP A 248 27.92 35.92 23.24
N PHE A 249 27.38 35.80 22.02
CA PHE A 249 26.81 36.91 21.23
C PHE A 249 25.40 37.35 21.70
N GLN A 250 24.63 36.50 22.38
CA GLN A 250 23.24 36.75 22.80
C GLN A 250 23.06 37.05 24.30
N ASP A 251 23.96 36.60 25.17
CA ASP A 251 23.80 36.56 26.63
C ASP A 251 24.71 37.53 27.39
N ALA A 252 25.65 38.23 26.75
CA ALA A 252 26.36 39.35 27.39
C ALA A 252 27.06 40.29 26.38
N ASP A 253 26.26 41.11 25.69
CA ASP A 253 26.56 42.44 25.13
C ASP A 253 28.01 42.79 24.70
N PRO A 254 28.25 42.89 23.38
CA PRO A 254 28.95 44.08 22.86
C PRO A 254 28.34 44.70 21.59
N LEU A 255 27.12 44.32 21.19
CA LEU A 255 26.38 45.03 20.13
C LEU A 255 25.16 45.79 20.64
N VAL A 256 24.56 45.40 21.77
CA VAL A 256 23.45 46.14 22.39
C VAL A 256 23.96 47.47 22.97
N ALA A 257 25.19 47.48 23.50
CA ALA A 257 25.92 48.68 23.91
C ALA A 257 26.45 49.53 22.73
N TYR A 258 26.39 49.02 21.49
CA TYR A 258 26.88 49.74 20.30
C TYR A 258 25.75 50.40 19.50
N PHE A 259 24.52 49.87 19.56
CA PHE A 259 23.34 50.61 19.10
C PHE A 259 22.92 51.61 20.16
N ASP A 260 23.63 52.75 20.19
CA ASP A 260 23.15 53.93 20.88
C ASP A 260 21.96 54.49 20.10
N ASP A 261 20.75 54.25 20.65
CA ASP A 261 19.48 54.78 20.15
C ASP A 261 19.52 56.31 19.93
N ASP A 262 20.50 57.03 20.50
CA ASP A 262 20.65 58.47 20.38
C ASP A 262 21.49 58.91 19.15
N VAL A 263 22.35 58.06 18.58
CA VAL A 263 23.25 58.46 17.47
C VAL A 263 23.27 57.53 16.26
N ASN A 264 22.89 56.27 16.43
CA ASN A 264 23.04 55.27 15.37
C ASN A 264 21.75 54.98 14.62
N GLU A 265 20.64 55.64 14.96
CA GLU A 265 19.32 55.33 14.42
C GLU A 265 18.90 56.15 13.19
N VAL A 266 18.13 55.48 12.32
CA VAL A 266 17.55 56.11 11.13
C VAL A 266 16.39 57.01 11.58
N GLY A 267 16.41 58.27 11.16
CA GLY A 267 15.45 59.28 11.63
C GLY A 267 15.90 60.05 12.88
N GLY A 268 17.07 59.71 13.44
CA GLY A 268 17.65 60.37 14.61
C GLY A 268 17.38 59.62 15.92
N VAL A 269 17.50 60.34 17.04
CA VAL A 269 17.33 59.79 18.39
C VAL A 269 15.95 59.14 18.54
N ILE A 270 15.87 57.89 18.99
CA ILE A 270 14.58 57.29 19.38
C ILE A 270 14.00 58.11 20.54
N PRO A 271 12.82 58.72 20.40
CA PRO A 271 12.25 59.57 21.45
C PRO A 271 12.06 58.82 22.77
N SER A 272 12.21 59.53 23.90
CA SER A 272 12.16 58.90 25.23
C SER A 272 10.84 58.17 25.51
N TYR A 273 9.72 58.66 24.95
CA TYR A 273 8.42 58.01 25.08
C TYR A 273 8.38 56.63 24.40
N TYR A 274 9.07 56.47 23.27
CA TYR A 274 9.21 55.18 22.61
C TYR A 274 10.27 54.28 23.23
N ARG A 275 11.40 54.82 23.70
CA ARG A 275 12.41 54.01 24.42
C ARG A 275 11.83 53.29 25.62
N ASN A 276 10.95 53.94 26.38
CA ASN A 276 10.28 53.31 27.51
C ASN A 276 9.40 52.13 27.08
N LYS A 277 8.60 52.30 26.02
CA LYS A 277 7.73 51.24 25.49
C LYS A 277 8.55 50.09 24.88
N LEU A 278 9.59 50.39 24.11
CA LEU A 278 10.52 49.40 23.58
C LEU A 278 11.18 48.59 24.70
N ASN A 279 11.65 49.23 25.76
CA ASN A 279 12.27 48.53 26.89
C ASN A 279 11.30 47.58 27.61
N GLN A 280 10.00 47.89 27.64
CA GLN A 280 8.97 46.99 28.19
C GLN A 280 8.82 45.71 27.37
N MET A 281 9.11 45.73 26.06
CA MET A 281 9.03 44.53 25.21
C MET A 281 10.02 43.43 25.60
N SER A 282 11.03 43.74 26.41
CA SER A 282 11.92 42.72 27.00
C SER A 282 11.19 41.69 27.87
N SER A 283 9.96 41.98 28.31
CA SER A 283 9.11 41.03 29.05
C SER A 283 8.33 40.05 28.16
N ILE A 284 8.37 40.21 26.83
CA ILE A 284 7.67 39.30 25.91
C ILE A 284 8.24 37.88 26.07
N PRO A 285 7.40 36.84 26.28
CA PRO A 285 7.86 35.47 26.46
C PRO A 285 8.70 34.98 25.29
N LYS A 286 9.95 34.57 25.56
CA LYS A 286 10.90 34.09 24.54
C LYS A 286 10.55 32.70 23.98
N ASP A 287 9.80 31.91 24.75
CA ASP A 287 9.39 30.57 24.37
C ASP A 287 8.19 30.57 23.40
N ASN A 288 7.42 31.65 23.35
CA ASN A 288 6.38 31.85 22.34
C ASN A 288 6.99 32.03 20.95
N PHE A 289 6.16 31.89 19.91
CA PHE A 289 6.52 32.34 18.57
C PHE A 289 6.14 33.83 18.43
N ASN A 290 7.12 34.70 18.20
CA ASN A 290 6.94 36.15 18.24
C ASN A 290 7.16 36.76 16.86
N VAL A 291 6.11 37.37 16.29
CA VAL A 291 6.15 38.03 14.97
C VAL A 291 5.84 39.51 15.14
N GLY A 292 6.80 40.37 14.80
CA GLY A 292 6.55 41.80 14.64
C GLY A 292 5.78 42.08 13.36
N PHE A 293 4.77 42.94 13.40
CA PHE A 293 3.94 43.29 12.24
C PHE A 293 3.74 44.80 12.16
N ILE A 294 4.39 45.41 11.19
CA ILE A 294 4.23 46.82 10.82
C ILE A 294 3.56 46.87 9.45
N THR A 295 2.49 47.65 9.30
CA THR A 295 1.75 47.76 8.03
C THR A 295 1.38 49.20 7.77
N ASP A 296 1.20 49.56 6.49
CA ASP A 296 0.68 50.86 6.09
C ASP A 296 1.52 52.01 6.68
N ALA A 297 2.85 51.92 6.56
CA ALA A 297 3.74 53.01 6.94
C ALA A 297 3.62 54.20 5.97
N HIS A 298 3.19 53.93 4.72
CA HIS A 298 3.02 54.90 3.64
C HIS A 298 4.19 55.88 3.54
N LEU A 299 5.43 55.36 3.57
CA LEU A 299 6.61 56.21 3.46
C LEU A 299 6.50 57.10 2.22
N GLN A 300 6.64 58.40 2.45
CA GLN A 300 6.64 59.45 1.43
C GLN A 300 7.56 60.56 1.92
N LEU A 301 8.59 60.92 1.12
CA LEU A 301 9.60 61.90 1.54
C LEU A 301 9.13 63.34 1.32
N ASP A 302 8.04 63.69 1.99
CA ASP A 302 7.55 65.04 2.18
C ASP A 302 6.85 65.17 3.55
N ASN A 303 6.02 66.19 3.72
CA ASN A 303 5.32 66.41 4.98
C ASN A 303 4.10 65.49 5.20
N TYR A 304 3.75 64.61 4.25
CA TYR A 304 2.62 63.69 4.39
C TYR A 304 2.86 62.72 5.54
N ALA A 305 4.00 62.02 5.54
CA ALA A 305 4.35 60.98 6.51
C ALA A 305 5.82 61.14 6.98
N PRO A 306 6.15 62.23 7.70
CA PRO A 306 7.52 62.69 7.87
C PRO A 306 8.43 61.74 8.68
N ASN A 307 7.85 60.86 9.50
CA ASN A 307 8.58 59.97 10.41
C ASN A 307 8.46 58.48 10.04
N SER A 308 7.77 58.12 8.94
CA SER A 308 7.53 56.70 8.58
C SER A 308 8.81 55.88 8.41
N ILE A 309 9.91 56.50 7.98
CA ILE A 309 11.21 55.79 7.90
C ILE A 309 11.74 55.43 9.29
N ALA A 310 11.50 56.27 10.30
CA ALA A 310 11.90 56.01 11.68
C ALA A 310 11.04 54.90 12.31
N HIS A 311 9.78 54.75 11.90
CA HIS A 311 8.89 53.67 12.36
C HIS A 311 9.47 52.28 12.05
N TYR A 312 10.05 52.08 10.85
CA TYR A 312 10.81 50.87 10.53
C TYR A 312 12.04 50.67 11.44
N ALA A 313 12.73 51.75 11.82
CA ALA A 313 13.83 51.67 12.77
C ALA A 313 13.34 51.29 14.18
N TYR A 314 12.14 51.73 14.59
CA TYR A 314 11.57 51.42 15.90
C TYR A 314 11.16 49.95 16.03
N ILE A 315 10.52 49.36 15.03
CA ILE A 315 10.23 47.91 15.06
C ILE A 315 11.52 47.08 14.95
N ALA A 316 12.51 47.53 14.17
CA ALA A 316 13.84 46.93 14.19
C ALA A 316 14.48 47.01 15.58
N ALA A 317 14.31 48.13 16.29
CA ALA A 317 14.80 48.32 17.66
C ALA A 317 14.08 47.43 18.68
N ALA A 318 12.84 47.03 18.41
CA ALA A 318 12.10 46.06 19.21
C ALA A 318 12.75 44.67 19.13
N SER A 319 13.17 44.23 17.94
CA SER A 319 13.88 42.94 17.77
C SER A 319 15.20 42.85 18.54
N ARG A 320 15.82 43.99 18.86
CA ARG A 320 17.05 44.04 19.66
C ARG A 320 16.79 43.99 21.18
N ARG A 321 15.53 44.02 21.60
CA ARG A 321 15.09 44.03 23.01
C ARG A 321 14.23 42.82 23.37
N ALA A 322 13.43 42.36 22.43
CA ALA A 322 12.61 41.17 22.53
C ALA A 322 13.09 40.12 21.53
N ARG A 323 13.00 38.83 21.88
CA ARG A 323 13.25 37.74 20.95
C ARG A 323 12.09 37.71 19.94
N LEU A 324 12.32 38.23 18.73
CA LEU A 324 11.40 38.10 17.60
C LEU A 324 11.93 37.02 16.66
N ASP A 325 11.06 36.11 16.25
CA ASP A 325 11.40 35.07 15.27
C ASP A 325 11.30 35.66 13.85
N ALA A 326 10.33 36.54 13.62
CA ALA A 326 10.16 37.24 12.35
C ALA A 326 9.63 38.68 12.52
N ILE A 327 9.84 39.51 11.50
CA ILE A 327 9.11 40.74 11.25
C ILE A 327 8.48 40.66 9.86
N ILE A 328 7.18 40.93 9.79
CA ILE A 328 6.44 41.10 8.54
C ILE A 328 6.16 42.61 8.35
N ALA A 329 6.65 43.16 7.24
CA ALA A 329 6.24 44.47 6.76
C ALA A 329 5.03 44.29 5.82
N GLY A 330 3.84 44.56 6.34
CA GLY A 330 2.53 44.09 5.89
C GLY A 330 1.96 44.68 4.61
N GLY A 331 2.72 45.46 3.86
CA GLY A 331 2.23 46.17 2.67
C GLY A 331 1.99 47.65 2.93
N ASP A 332 1.76 48.40 1.85
CA ASP A 332 1.69 49.86 1.85
C ASP A 332 2.90 50.48 2.57
N ASN A 333 4.07 49.91 2.28
CA ASN A 333 5.35 50.32 2.82
C ASN A 333 5.72 51.73 2.32
N THR A 334 5.28 52.07 1.12
CA THR A 334 5.38 53.41 0.52
C THR A 334 4.01 53.93 0.10
N ASN A 335 3.83 55.26 0.05
CA ASN A 335 2.53 55.81 -0.36
C ASN A 335 2.29 55.78 -1.88
N GLY A 336 3.34 55.60 -2.70
CA GLY A 336 3.22 55.54 -4.16
C GLY A 336 2.82 56.86 -4.84
N TRP A 337 2.98 58.00 -4.18
CA TRP A 337 2.43 59.28 -4.66
C TRP A 337 3.21 59.97 -5.79
N TRP A 338 4.53 59.81 -5.80
CA TRP A 338 5.44 60.60 -6.65
C TRP A 338 5.84 59.88 -7.94
N GLU A 339 6.72 60.49 -8.75
CA GLU A 339 7.27 59.82 -9.92
C GLU A 339 8.10 58.58 -9.57
N LYS A 340 8.27 57.68 -10.54
CA LYS A 340 8.92 56.37 -10.39
C LYS A 340 10.23 56.39 -9.60
N ASN A 341 11.12 57.34 -9.88
CA ASN A 341 12.42 57.44 -9.20
C ASN A 341 12.29 57.73 -7.71
N GLN A 342 11.30 58.53 -7.32
CA GLN A 342 11.05 58.87 -5.93
C GLN A 342 10.49 57.66 -5.18
N LYS A 343 9.56 56.93 -5.81
CA LYS A 343 9.03 55.66 -5.29
C LYS A 343 10.14 54.64 -5.06
N MET A 344 11.05 54.47 -6.03
CA MET A 344 12.23 53.61 -5.88
C MET A 344 13.06 53.98 -4.64
N VAL A 345 13.34 55.27 -4.44
CA VAL A 345 14.11 55.73 -3.28
C VAL A 345 13.38 55.46 -1.97
N GLU A 346 12.07 55.73 -1.93
CA GLU A 346 11.22 55.46 -0.76
C GLU A 346 11.21 53.97 -0.43
N THR A 347 10.97 53.09 -1.40
CA THR A 347 10.95 51.65 -1.17
C THR A 347 12.32 51.14 -0.72
N GLN A 348 13.41 51.61 -1.34
CA GLN A 348 14.77 51.26 -0.93
C GLN A 348 15.09 51.73 0.49
N GLN A 349 14.60 52.90 0.91
CA GLN A 349 14.80 53.39 2.26
C GLN A 349 14.03 52.57 3.30
N ALA A 350 12.77 52.21 3.02
CA ALA A 350 12.01 51.31 3.88
C ALA A 350 12.71 49.95 4.03
N THR A 351 13.05 49.32 2.90
CA THR A 351 13.65 47.97 2.91
C THR A 351 15.03 47.96 3.53
N SER A 352 15.92 48.87 3.13
CA SER A 352 17.28 48.93 3.68
C SER A 352 17.30 49.30 5.17
N THR A 353 16.33 50.09 5.65
CA THR A 353 16.22 50.39 7.09
C THR A 353 15.86 49.13 7.87
N LEU A 354 14.81 48.41 7.47
CA LEU A 354 14.39 47.23 8.22
C LEU A 354 15.41 46.08 8.12
N PHE A 355 15.88 45.74 6.91
CA PHE A 355 16.83 44.64 6.70
C PHE A 355 18.14 44.84 7.46
N ASN A 356 18.67 46.06 7.51
CA ASN A 356 20.01 46.31 8.06
C ASN A 356 20.03 46.71 9.54
N ARG A 357 18.88 46.84 10.18
CA ARG A 357 18.76 47.29 11.59
C ARG A 357 18.12 46.28 12.52
N THR A 358 17.49 45.25 11.96
CA THR A 358 16.90 44.15 12.71
C THR A 358 17.99 43.31 13.39
N ALA A 359 17.68 42.74 14.55
CA ALA A 359 18.60 41.89 15.29
C ALA A 359 18.97 40.64 14.49
N ALA A 360 20.21 40.16 14.67
CA ALA A 360 20.61 38.88 14.12
C ALA A 360 19.72 37.76 14.70
N GLY A 361 19.20 36.89 13.81
CA GLY A 361 18.28 35.82 14.19
C GLY A 361 16.80 36.19 14.18
N THR A 362 16.45 37.40 13.74
CA THR A 362 15.07 37.78 13.41
C THR A 362 14.93 37.87 11.89
N ASP A 363 14.05 37.04 11.32
CA ASP A 363 13.81 37.01 9.87
C ASP A 363 12.94 38.20 9.45
N VAL A 364 13.11 38.73 8.24
CA VAL A 364 12.35 39.89 7.75
C VAL A 364 11.72 39.60 6.40
N PHE A 365 10.41 39.79 6.28
CA PHE A 365 9.69 39.62 5.02
C PHE A 365 8.81 40.82 4.71
N PHE A 366 8.87 41.29 3.46
CA PHE A 366 8.02 42.36 2.95
C PHE A 366 6.86 41.80 2.12
N GLN A 367 5.65 42.28 2.41
CA GLN A 367 4.46 42.12 1.59
C GLN A 367 4.27 43.36 0.73
N MET A 368 3.61 43.17 -0.41
CA MET A 368 3.21 44.27 -1.28
C MET A 368 1.77 44.66 -0.96
N GLY A 369 1.53 45.95 -0.74
CA GLY A 369 0.18 46.52 -0.67
C GLY A 369 -0.24 47.23 -1.96
N ASN A 370 -1.43 47.82 -1.95
CA ASN A 370 -1.99 48.54 -3.08
C ASN A 370 -1.20 49.80 -3.46
N HIS A 371 -0.52 50.45 -2.51
CA HIS A 371 0.24 51.67 -2.74
C HIS A 371 1.66 51.41 -3.25
N ASP A 372 2.24 50.24 -2.97
CA ASP A 372 3.68 49.99 -3.15
C ASP A 372 4.15 50.09 -4.60
N THR A 373 3.30 49.77 -5.57
CA THR A 373 3.63 49.92 -6.99
C THR A 373 3.48 51.36 -7.49
N GLY A 374 2.63 52.14 -6.81
CA GLY A 374 2.16 53.44 -7.27
C GLY A 374 1.18 53.41 -8.44
N ILE A 375 0.75 52.22 -8.88
CA ILE A 375 -0.21 52.06 -9.97
C ILE A 375 -1.58 52.59 -9.49
N ASN A 376 -2.19 53.44 -10.31
CA ASN A 376 -3.42 54.21 -10.05
C ASN A 376 -3.34 55.26 -8.93
N GLN A 377 -2.18 55.44 -8.30
CA GLN A 377 -1.99 56.43 -7.25
C GLN A 377 -1.58 57.78 -7.86
N ASN A 378 -2.21 58.88 -7.41
CA ASN A 378 -1.98 60.24 -7.89
C ASN A 378 -2.01 60.40 -9.44
N GLY A 379 -2.83 59.57 -10.12
CA GLY A 379 -2.94 59.58 -11.59
C GLY A 379 -1.80 58.89 -12.33
N HIS A 380 -0.82 58.31 -11.63
CA HIS A 380 0.21 57.47 -12.22
C HIS A 380 -0.38 56.13 -12.61
N ASN A 381 -0.31 55.75 -13.89
CA ASN A 381 -0.89 54.50 -14.36
C ASN A 381 -0.16 53.90 -15.57
N THR A 382 1.12 54.20 -15.74
CA THR A 382 1.94 53.70 -16.87
C THR A 382 3.26 53.12 -16.35
N PRO A 383 3.95 52.25 -17.12
CA PRO A 383 5.25 51.71 -16.73
C PRO A 383 6.34 52.76 -16.46
N ASP A 384 6.23 53.95 -17.06
CA ASP A 384 7.17 55.06 -16.86
C ASP A 384 6.97 55.77 -15.52
N THR A 385 5.77 55.66 -14.93
CA THR A 385 5.38 56.38 -13.71
C THR A 385 5.28 55.46 -12.49
N CYS A 386 5.25 54.14 -12.68
CA CYS A 386 5.01 53.15 -11.64
C CYS A 386 6.15 52.12 -11.55
N LEU A 387 6.25 51.46 -10.39
CA LEU A 387 7.20 50.38 -10.18
C LEU A 387 6.70 49.09 -10.83
N SER A 388 7.59 48.34 -11.46
CA SER A 388 7.29 47.01 -11.97
C SER A 388 7.41 45.96 -10.86
N GLU A 389 6.76 44.81 -11.07
CA GLU A 389 6.89 43.65 -10.17
C GLU A 389 8.36 43.27 -9.93
N SER A 390 9.19 43.28 -10.97
CA SER A 390 10.61 42.94 -10.87
C SER A 390 11.41 43.94 -10.02
N GLU A 391 11.05 45.22 -10.06
CA GLU A 391 11.69 46.26 -9.23
C GLU A 391 11.34 46.06 -7.75
N ILE A 392 10.06 45.79 -7.45
CA ILE A 392 9.61 45.48 -6.08
C ILE A 392 10.29 44.20 -5.58
N LYS A 393 10.27 43.12 -6.35
CA LYS A 393 10.92 41.84 -6.01
C LYS A 393 12.40 42.01 -5.71
N ALA A 394 13.12 42.80 -6.51
CA ALA A 394 14.53 43.08 -6.29
C ALA A 394 14.77 43.83 -4.98
N MET A 395 13.95 44.83 -4.66
CA MET A 395 14.07 45.59 -3.41
C MET A 395 13.63 44.78 -2.17
N TYR A 396 12.73 43.82 -2.34
CA TYR A 396 12.25 42.91 -1.30
C TYR A 396 13.10 41.65 -1.19
N HIS A 397 14.19 41.55 -1.98
CA HIS A 397 15.15 40.44 -1.95
C HIS A 397 14.51 39.05 -2.13
N THR A 398 13.44 38.95 -2.92
CA THR A 398 12.66 37.70 -3.02
C THR A 398 13.42 36.55 -3.67
N ALA A 399 14.35 36.85 -4.59
CA ALA A 399 15.19 35.85 -5.24
C ALA A 399 16.36 35.38 -4.37
N ASP A 400 16.75 36.18 -3.37
CA ASP A 400 17.93 35.91 -2.54
C ASP A 400 17.62 34.88 -1.44
N LEU A 401 16.34 34.72 -1.07
CA LEU A 401 15.88 33.85 -0.01
C LEU A 401 16.70 34.04 1.27
N MET A 402 16.86 35.31 1.68
CA MET A 402 17.83 35.75 2.70
C MET A 402 17.75 34.98 4.00
N TYR A 403 16.56 34.47 4.34
CA TYR A 403 16.28 33.77 5.58
C TYR A 403 15.98 32.30 5.36
N GLY A 404 16.24 31.77 4.16
CA GLY A 404 15.92 30.39 3.80
C GLY A 404 14.42 30.10 3.81
N GLU A 405 13.63 31.09 3.40
CA GLU A 405 12.21 30.91 3.12
C GLU A 405 11.96 30.13 1.82
N VAL A 406 10.72 29.68 1.65
CA VAL A 406 10.25 29.01 0.44
C VAL A 406 9.24 29.90 -0.28
N ARG A 407 9.49 30.12 -1.57
CA ARG A 407 8.63 30.91 -2.48
C ARG A 407 8.30 30.10 -3.73
N ASP A 408 7.27 30.52 -4.47
CA ASP A 408 7.09 30.05 -5.85
C ASP A 408 8.03 30.84 -6.78
N GLY A 409 9.23 30.31 -7.02
CA GLY A 409 10.29 31.08 -7.69
C GLY A 409 10.74 32.27 -6.84
N ASP A 410 10.61 33.49 -7.38
CA ASP A 410 10.92 34.76 -6.73
C ASP A 410 9.67 35.57 -6.35
N SER A 411 8.53 34.90 -6.16
CA SER A 411 7.24 35.52 -5.88
C SER A 411 7.24 36.45 -4.66
N LEU A 412 6.29 37.39 -4.63
CA LEU A 412 6.05 38.32 -3.52
C LEU A 412 5.29 37.67 -2.34
N TYR A 413 5.03 36.37 -2.42
CA TYR A 413 4.43 35.54 -1.37
C TYR A 413 5.38 34.38 -1.05
N GLY A 414 5.24 33.78 0.13
CA GLY A 414 6.16 32.77 0.60
C GLY A 414 5.78 32.20 1.97
N TYR A 415 6.56 31.22 2.42
CA TYR A 415 6.47 30.73 3.78
C TYR A 415 7.84 30.45 4.38
N LYS A 416 7.92 30.50 5.72
CA LYS A 416 9.07 30.06 6.50
C LYS A 416 8.60 29.13 7.62
N ASP A 417 9.34 28.04 7.81
CA ASP A 417 9.13 27.09 8.89
C ASP A 417 10.02 27.41 10.09
N TYR A 418 9.43 27.34 11.28
CA TYR A 418 10.10 27.47 12.58
C TYR A 418 9.91 26.15 13.36
N PRO A 419 10.77 25.13 13.16
CA PRO A 419 10.57 23.78 13.68
C PRO A 419 10.57 23.67 15.20
N ASP A 420 11.33 24.51 15.89
CA ASP A 420 11.38 24.58 17.35
C ASP A 420 10.04 25.06 17.94
N LYS A 421 9.35 25.96 17.22
CA LYS A 421 8.01 26.45 17.58
C LYS A 421 6.87 25.62 17.00
N LYS A 422 7.16 24.78 15.99
CA LYS A 422 6.19 24.08 15.15
C LYS A 422 5.17 25.03 14.51
N VAL A 423 5.64 26.18 14.05
CA VAL A 423 4.83 27.17 13.35
C VAL A 423 5.34 27.36 11.93
N ARG A 424 4.42 27.38 10.97
CA ARG A 424 4.67 27.85 9.61
C ARG A 424 4.09 29.26 9.48
N LEU A 425 4.96 30.21 9.17
CA LEU A 425 4.61 31.58 8.84
C LEU A 425 4.42 31.70 7.33
N ILE A 426 3.25 32.11 6.87
CA ILE A 426 2.92 32.33 5.45
C ILE A 426 2.61 33.80 5.26
N TRP A 427 3.11 34.41 4.19
CA TRP A 427 2.65 35.72 3.73
C TRP A 427 2.19 35.61 2.27
N LEU A 428 1.06 36.22 1.99
CA LEU A 428 0.43 36.24 0.68
C LEU A 428 0.54 37.64 0.05
N ASN A 429 0.51 37.67 -1.27
CA ASN A 429 0.34 38.91 -2.04
C ASN A 429 -1.14 39.07 -2.34
N SER A 430 -1.83 39.91 -1.57
CA SER A 430 -3.25 40.23 -1.79
C SER A 430 -3.48 41.20 -2.96
N PHE A 431 -2.42 41.67 -3.63
CA PHE A 431 -2.49 42.48 -4.84
C PHE A 431 -1.80 41.76 -6.00
N ASP A 432 -2.07 40.45 -6.08
CA ASP A 432 -1.60 39.59 -7.16
C ASP A 432 -2.48 39.79 -8.40
N LEU A 433 -2.13 40.82 -9.17
CA LEU A 433 -2.78 41.21 -10.42
C LEU A 433 -1.80 41.10 -11.60
N PRO A 434 -2.29 40.85 -12.84
CA PRO A 434 -1.46 40.95 -14.03
C PRO A 434 -1.02 42.39 -14.31
N TYR A 435 0.25 42.58 -14.68
CA TYR A 435 0.79 43.86 -15.16
C TYR A 435 0.47 44.07 -16.66
N GLU A 436 -0.78 43.80 -17.06
CA GLU A 436 -1.26 43.97 -18.43
C GLU A 436 -1.54 45.44 -18.74
N LEU A 437 -1.30 45.85 -19.98
CA LEU A 437 -1.56 47.21 -20.45
C LEU A 437 -2.76 47.24 -21.39
N ASN A 438 -3.52 48.34 -21.33
CA ASN A 438 -4.45 48.75 -22.36
C ASN A 438 -3.71 49.22 -23.62
N ASP A 439 -4.44 49.36 -24.73
CA ASP A 439 -3.90 49.87 -26.00
C ASP A 439 -3.31 51.30 -25.88
N ASP A 440 -3.74 52.07 -24.89
CA ASP A 440 -3.25 53.43 -24.62
C ASP A 440 -1.98 53.47 -23.74
N GLY A 441 -1.45 52.31 -23.36
CA GLY A 441 -0.23 52.16 -22.54
C GLY A 441 -0.46 52.28 -21.03
N THR A 442 -1.71 52.39 -20.57
CA THR A 442 -2.04 52.39 -19.14
C THR A 442 -2.23 50.98 -18.59
N PHE A 443 -2.03 50.75 -17.29
CA PHE A 443 -2.34 49.44 -16.70
C PHE A 443 -3.83 49.14 -16.75
N LYS A 444 -4.16 47.89 -17.11
CA LYS A 444 -5.54 47.39 -17.24
C LYS A 444 -6.26 47.33 -15.89
N TYR A 445 -5.56 46.88 -14.84
CA TYR A 445 -6.14 46.64 -13.52
C TYR A 445 -5.81 47.76 -12.54
N ASP A 446 -6.74 48.05 -11.63
CA ASP A 446 -6.61 49.08 -10.61
C ASP A 446 -5.97 48.50 -9.34
N PHE A 447 -4.63 48.48 -9.29
CA PHE A 447 -3.89 47.98 -8.12
C PHE A 447 -4.23 48.74 -6.84
N LEU A 448 -4.68 50.00 -6.95
CA LEU A 448 -5.02 50.79 -5.78
C LEU A 448 -6.29 50.29 -5.07
N ARG A 449 -7.20 49.62 -5.80
CA ARG A 449 -8.56 49.30 -5.33
C ARG A 449 -9.00 47.85 -5.52
N GLN A 450 -8.23 47.03 -6.23
CA GLN A 450 -8.62 45.68 -6.60
C GLN A 450 -7.67 44.64 -6.02
N PRO A 451 -7.85 44.19 -4.78
CA PRO A 451 -7.09 43.06 -4.28
C PRO A 451 -7.47 41.80 -5.06
N SER A 452 -6.54 40.86 -5.15
CA SER A 452 -6.63 39.69 -6.01
C SER A 452 -5.66 38.60 -5.58
N TYR A 453 -6.10 37.36 -5.77
CA TYR A 453 -5.27 36.17 -5.73
C TYR A 453 -5.39 35.40 -7.07
N ARG A 454 -4.31 35.31 -7.85
CA ARG A 454 -4.33 34.52 -9.11
C ARG A 454 -4.21 33.03 -8.81
N ASN A 455 -4.64 32.23 -9.79
CA ASN A 455 -4.61 30.78 -9.69
C ASN A 455 -3.25 30.23 -9.25
N GLN A 456 -2.15 30.75 -9.80
CA GLN A 456 -0.81 30.28 -9.46
C GLN A 456 -0.50 30.37 -7.96
N GLN A 457 -0.77 31.52 -7.33
CA GLN A 457 -0.57 31.71 -5.90
C GLN A 457 -1.48 30.80 -5.07
N LEU A 458 -2.76 30.68 -5.44
CA LEU A 458 -3.72 29.83 -4.73
C LEU A 458 -3.40 28.34 -4.86
N THR A 459 -2.95 27.88 -6.04
CA THR A 459 -2.46 26.52 -6.25
C THR A 459 -1.22 26.27 -5.41
N TRP A 460 -0.24 27.19 -5.42
CA TRP A 460 0.97 27.06 -4.60
C TRP A 460 0.65 27.04 -3.10
N LEU A 461 -0.27 27.88 -2.64
CA LEU A 461 -0.74 27.88 -1.25
C LEU A 461 -1.31 26.51 -0.88
N ALA A 462 -2.25 26.01 -1.69
CA ALA A 462 -2.94 24.75 -1.45
C ALA A 462 -1.99 23.54 -1.53
N GLU A 463 -1.17 23.44 -2.57
CA GLU A 463 -0.40 22.23 -2.87
C GLU A 463 1.01 22.23 -2.26
N LYS A 464 1.50 23.37 -1.77
CA LYS A 464 2.84 23.48 -1.17
C LYS A 464 2.85 24.14 0.20
N ALA A 465 2.36 25.36 0.31
CA ALA A 465 2.52 26.11 1.56
C ALA A 465 1.68 25.54 2.71
N LEU A 466 0.51 24.97 2.44
CA LEU A 466 -0.35 24.30 3.44
C LEU A 466 -0.05 22.80 3.60
N MET A 467 0.93 22.26 2.87
CA MET A 467 1.46 20.91 3.10
C MET A 467 2.49 20.96 4.24
N ILE A 468 1.99 20.88 5.48
CA ILE A 468 2.80 20.98 6.70
C ILE A 468 3.44 19.63 7.04
N PRO A 469 4.55 19.60 7.81
CA PRO A 469 5.27 18.36 8.10
C PRO A 469 4.41 17.30 8.80
N ASP A 470 3.61 17.71 9.78
CA ASP A 470 2.61 16.90 10.47
C ASP A 470 1.57 17.79 11.16
N ASN A 471 0.50 17.19 11.70
CA ASN A 471 -0.61 17.89 12.34
C ASN A 471 -0.30 18.49 13.73
N THR A 472 0.94 18.38 14.21
CA THR A 472 1.41 19.11 15.40
C THR A 472 1.85 20.54 15.07
N TRP A 473 1.98 20.86 13.78
CA TRP A 473 2.27 22.20 13.29
C TRP A 473 1.03 23.08 13.22
N GLN A 474 1.25 24.39 13.33
CA GLN A 474 0.22 25.42 13.25
C GLN A 474 0.63 26.46 12.19
N VAL A 475 -0.35 27.07 11.52
CA VAL A 475 -0.10 28.00 10.41
C VAL A 475 -0.56 29.39 10.77
N MET A 476 0.29 30.39 10.58
CA MET A 476 -0.04 31.81 10.72
C MET A 476 0.06 32.47 9.33
N VAL A 477 -1.01 33.12 8.87
CA VAL A 477 -1.07 33.71 7.52
C VAL A 477 -1.14 35.22 7.61
N PHE A 478 -0.33 35.92 6.82
CA PHE A 478 -0.37 37.36 6.66
C PHE A 478 -0.79 37.72 5.23
N ALA A 479 -1.56 38.80 5.07
CA ALA A 479 -1.93 39.41 3.80
C ALA A 479 -1.99 40.93 4.00
N HIS A 480 -1.87 41.73 2.94
CA HIS A 480 -2.05 43.18 3.11
C HIS A 480 -3.54 43.51 3.29
N ALA A 481 -4.38 43.15 2.33
CA ALA A 481 -5.82 43.40 2.39
C ALA A 481 -6.56 42.34 3.23
N PRO A 482 -7.56 42.75 4.04
CA PRO A 482 -8.45 41.85 4.75
C PRO A 482 -9.43 41.15 3.80
N LEU A 483 -10.04 40.07 4.28
CA LEU A 483 -11.11 39.39 3.55
C LEU A 483 -12.34 40.30 3.36
N PRO A 484 -13.12 40.09 2.28
CA PRO A 484 -14.33 40.87 2.06
C PRO A 484 -15.32 40.66 3.22
N ASP A 485 -16.06 41.72 3.57
CA ASP A 485 -17.05 41.76 4.66
C ASP A 485 -16.50 41.66 6.09
N THR A 486 -15.21 41.89 6.31
CA THR A 486 -14.60 41.89 7.66
C THR A 486 -14.49 43.30 8.27
N PHE A 487 -13.39 44.01 8.01
CA PHE A 487 -13.05 45.28 8.68
C PHE A 487 -13.30 46.53 7.83
N GLY A 488 -13.40 46.38 6.50
CA GLY A 488 -13.62 47.49 5.57
C GLY A 488 -14.45 47.07 4.36
N VAL A 489 -14.90 48.07 3.60
CA VAL A 489 -15.58 47.83 2.31
C VAL A 489 -14.54 47.84 1.19
N ILE A 490 -14.09 46.66 0.81
CA ILE A 490 -13.29 46.45 -0.40
C ILE A 490 -14.26 46.17 -1.55
N PRO A 491 -14.42 47.10 -2.51
CA PRO A 491 -15.54 47.04 -3.46
C PRO A 491 -15.40 45.93 -4.51
N THR A 492 -14.19 45.47 -4.82
CA THR A 492 -13.97 44.39 -5.79
C THR A 492 -12.69 43.64 -5.44
N GLU A 493 -12.84 42.42 -4.95
CA GLU A 493 -11.74 41.54 -4.60
C GLU A 493 -11.86 40.23 -5.37
N PHE A 494 -10.80 39.86 -6.09
CA PHE A 494 -10.83 38.69 -6.97
C PHE A 494 -10.33 37.43 -6.24
N ASN A 495 -11.16 36.39 -6.27
CA ASN A 495 -10.86 35.03 -5.80
C ASN A 495 -10.62 34.84 -4.29
N SER A 496 -10.99 35.80 -3.44
CA SER A 496 -10.89 35.60 -1.98
C SER A 496 -11.87 34.56 -1.43
N ASP A 497 -12.97 34.31 -2.14
CA ASP A 497 -13.83 33.15 -1.90
C ASP A 497 -13.08 31.81 -2.04
N VAL A 498 -12.12 31.75 -2.97
CA VAL A 498 -11.26 30.57 -3.20
C VAL A 498 -10.22 30.44 -2.10
N LEU A 499 -9.61 31.55 -1.67
CA LEU A 499 -8.71 31.57 -0.50
C LEU A 499 -9.42 31.06 0.76
N ILE A 500 -10.61 31.57 1.06
CA ILE A 500 -11.45 31.12 2.18
C ILE A 500 -11.74 29.62 2.07
N GLY A 501 -12.09 29.14 0.87
CA GLY A 501 -12.34 27.72 0.60
C GLY A 501 -11.12 26.83 0.87
N ILE A 502 -9.93 27.24 0.42
CA ILE A 502 -8.67 26.52 0.66
C ILE A 502 -8.33 26.49 2.14
N LEU A 503 -8.37 27.63 2.83
CA LEU A 503 -8.04 27.71 4.26
C LEU A 503 -9.00 26.87 5.11
N ASN A 504 -10.30 26.91 4.82
CA ASN A 504 -11.28 26.08 5.52
C ASN A 504 -11.11 24.59 5.25
N ALA A 505 -10.77 24.20 4.02
CA ALA A 505 -10.48 22.80 3.71
C ALA A 505 -9.23 22.27 4.43
N PHE A 506 -8.20 23.11 4.57
CA PHE A 506 -7.01 22.81 5.38
C PHE A 506 -7.37 22.64 6.87
N GLN A 507 -8.13 23.56 7.44
CA GLN A 507 -8.59 23.47 8.84
C GLN A 507 -9.40 22.20 9.08
N ASP A 508 -10.30 21.87 8.16
CA ASP A 508 -11.18 20.70 8.25
C ASP A 508 -10.49 19.38 7.89
N GLY A 509 -9.31 19.42 7.25
CA GLY A 509 -8.64 18.23 6.71
C GLY A 509 -9.45 17.55 5.60
N LYS A 510 -10.01 18.32 4.68
CA LYS A 510 -10.88 17.83 3.59
C LYS A 510 -10.36 18.22 2.22
N ALA A 511 -10.92 17.60 1.18
CA ALA A 511 -10.70 18.03 -0.19
C ALA A 511 -11.42 19.34 -0.52
N TYR A 512 -10.78 20.14 -1.37
CA TYR A 512 -11.34 21.34 -1.98
C TYR A 512 -11.03 21.35 -3.47
N ALA A 513 -12.06 21.49 -4.28
CA ALA A 513 -11.93 21.60 -5.72
C ALA A 513 -12.87 22.66 -6.27
N LEU A 514 -12.32 23.57 -7.07
CA LEU A 514 -13.08 24.58 -7.78
C LEU A 514 -12.37 24.88 -9.11
N LYS A 515 -13.10 24.75 -10.21
CA LYS A 515 -12.66 25.11 -11.55
C LYS A 515 -13.67 26.05 -12.18
N ASP A 516 -13.24 27.26 -12.48
CA ASP A 516 -14.08 28.30 -13.05
C ASP A 516 -13.26 29.19 -13.98
N THR A 517 -13.37 28.91 -15.28
CA THR A 517 -12.68 29.64 -16.34
C THR A 517 -13.45 30.89 -16.80
N THR A 518 -14.57 31.22 -16.15
CA THR A 518 -15.42 32.36 -16.54
C THR A 518 -15.17 33.63 -15.72
N ARG A 519 -14.37 33.53 -14.66
CA ARG A 519 -13.94 34.65 -13.81
C ARG A 519 -12.98 35.58 -14.55
N GLU A 520 -12.93 36.85 -14.13
CA GLU A 520 -11.90 37.79 -14.61
C GLU A 520 -10.48 37.26 -14.33
N MET A 521 -10.32 36.58 -13.18
CA MET A 521 -9.12 35.85 -12.82
C MET A 521 -9.46 34.34 -12.75
N PRO A 522 -9.35 33.59 -13.86
CA PRO A 522 -9.68 32.17 -13.93
C PRO A 522 -8.99 31.33 -12.85
N ILE A 523 -9.68 30.30 -12.36
CA ILE A 523 -9.18 29.38 -11.33
C ILE A 523 -9.37 27.90 -11.72
N ASP A 524 -8.47 27.06 -11.26
CA ASP A 524 -8.47 25.59 -11.34
C ASP A 524 -7.69 25.05 -10.14
N ILE A 525 -8.39 24.88 -9.02
CA ILE A 525 -7.85 24.36 -7.75
C ILE A 525 -8.40 22.96 -7.54
N ASN A 526 -7.54 22.02 -7.18
CA ASN A 526 -7.92 20.67 -6.79
C ASN A 526 -6.91 20.11 -5.79
N VAL A 527 -7.25 20.17 -4.50
CA VAL A 527 -6.38 19.74 -3.39
C VAL A 527 -7.13 18.81 -2.45
N ASP A 528 -6.42 17.87 -1.82
CA ASP A 528 -6.99 16.96 -0.82
C ASP A 528 -6.14 16.92 0.45
N PHE A 529 -6.62 17.56 1.52
CA PHE A 529 -5.98 17.54 2.83
C PHE A 529 -6.36 16.31 3.68
N SER A 530 -7.18 15.38 3.19
CA SER A 530 -7.68 14.23 3.98
C SER A 530 -6.56 13.32 4.52
N THR A 531 -5.43 13.22 3.81
CA THR A 531 -4.27 12.44 4.27
C THR A 531 -3.50 13.17 5.38
N GLN A 532 -3.38 14.50 5.30
CA GLN A 532 -2.77 15.33 6.34
C GLN A 532 -3.67 15.41 7.59
N GLY A 533 -4.98 15.41 7.38
CA GLY A 533 -5.99 15.57 8.42
C GLY A 533 -6.20 17.03 8.82
N ALA A 534 -7.14 17.24 9.74
CA ALA A 534 -7.47 18.56 10.27
C ALA A 534 -6.23 19.24 10.88
N SER A 535 -6.02 20.50 10.53
CA SER A 535 -4.83 21.28 10.87
C SER A 535 -5.21 22.61 11.50
N VAL A 536 -4.28 23.26 12.21
CA VAL A 536 -4.57 24.48 12.97
C VAL A 536 -4.13 25.72 12.20
N LEU A 537 -5.08 26.62 11.94
CA LEU A 537 -4.84 27.98 11.47
C LEU A 537 -4.91 28.94 12.66
N ILE A 538 -3.80 29.61 12.97
CA ILE A 538 -3.65 30.60 14.04
C ILE A 538 -4.52 31.83 13.73
N GLY A 539 -4.46 32.28 12.49
CA GLY A 539 -5.27 33.39 11.99
C GLY A 539 -4.77 33.92 10.65
N LEU A 540 -5.55 34.85 10.12
CA LEU A 540 -5.22 35.71 8.98
C LEU A 540 -5.02 37.14 9.50
N PHE A 541 -3.81 37.65 9.38
CA PHE A 541 -3.35 38.93 9.91
C PHE A 541 -3.18 39.93 8.77
N THR A 542 -3.81 41.10 8.90
CA THR A 542 -3.94 42.08 7.81
C THR A 542 -3.75 43.52 8.25
N GLY A 543 -3.48 44.38 7.28
CA GLY A 543 -3.51 45.84 7.38
C GLY A 543 -4.51 46.40 6.36
N HIS A 544 -4.20 47.53 5.70
CA HIS A 544 -5.02 48.18 4.67
C HIS A 544 -6.16 49.07 5.19
N VAL A 545 -6.89 48.71 6.26
CA VAL A 545 -8.05 49.50 6.73
C VAL A 545 -7.67 50.63 7.68
N HIS A 546 -6.44 50.62 8.20
CA HIS A 546 -5.88 51.64 9.09
C HIS A 546 -6.56 51.71 10.47
N GLU A 547 -7.23 50.62 10.87
CA GLU A 547 -7.93 50.50 12.15
C GLU A 547 -7.66 49.14 12.77
N ASP A 548 -7.77 49.02 14.10
CA ASP A 548 -7.68 47.72 14.75
C ASP A 548 -8.99 46.96 14.63
N GLY A 549 -8.89 45.69 14.26
CA GLY A 549 -10.04 44.81 14.12
C GLY A 549 -9.73 43.38 14.54
N GLN A 550 -10.74 42.69 15.05
CA GLN A 550 -10.68 41.26 15.30
C GLN A 550 -12.06 40.63 15.16
N MET A 551 -12.15 39.54 14.40
CA MET A 551 -13.37 38.74 14.33
C MET A 551 -13.11 37.33 13.81
N VAL A 552 -14.04 36.42 14.05
CA VAL A 552 -14.09 35.14 13.33
C VAL A 552 -15.03 35.29 12.15
N TYR A 553 -14.50 35.17 10.93
CA TYR A 553 -15.26 35.23 9.69
C TYR A 553 -15.07 33.95 8.90
N SER A 554 -16.15 33.29 8.50
CA SER A 554 -16.10 32.02 7.77
C SER A 554 -15.17 30.98 8.41
N SER A 555 -15.20 30.87 9.75
CA SER A 555 -14.32 30.00 10.56
C SER A 555 -12.83 30.34 10.53
N ILE A 556 -12.45 31.54 10.08
CA ILE A 556 -11.08 32.05 10.08
C ILE A 556 -10.98 33.16 11.13
N ASN A 557 -10.02 33.06 12.04
CA ASN A 557 -9.68 34.13 12.96
C ASN A 557 -8.98 35.26 12.19
N CYS A 558 -9.69 36.34 11.90
CA CYS A 558 -9.19 37.50 11.17
C CYS A 558 -8.76 38.59 12.16
N VAL A 559 -7.57 39.14 11.96
CA VAL A 559 -6.98 40.17 12.83
C VAL A 559 -6.44 41.28 11.96
N GLU A 560 -6.92 42.49 12.18
CA GLU A 560 -6.48 43.71 11.51
C GLU A 560 -5.64 44.56 12.46
N THR A 561 -4.56 45.13 11.95
CA THR A 561 -3.68 46.05 12.69
C THR A 561 -3.79 47.45 12.13
N ALA A 562 -4.02 48.44 12.99
CA ALA A 562 -4.01 49.83 12.60
C ALA A 562 -2.67 50.25 11.97
N CYS A 563 -2.71 51.22 11.06
CA CYS A 563 -1.56 51.61 10.24
C CYS A 563 -0.46 52.30 11.04
N SER A 564 0.80 52.14 10.64
CA SER A 564 1.93 52.89 11.20
C SER A 564 1.92 54.37 10.76
N LEU A 565 1.32 54.68 9.60
CA LEU A 565 1.16 56.04 9.09
C LEU A 565 0.45 56.96 10.08
N CYS A 566 1.13 57.98 10.61
CA CYS A 566 0.50 59.18 11.14
C CYS A 566 0.69 60.35 10.17
N TYR A 567 -0.30 60.55 9.30
CA TYR A 567 -0.22 61.60 8.29
C TYR A 567 -0.47 63.00 8.86
N SER A 568 -0.03 64.04 8.16
CA SER A 568 -0.11 65.44 8.64
C SER A 568 -1.50 65.97 9.04
N GLY A 569 -2.58 65.29 8.67
CA GLY A 569 -3.96 65.65 8.97
C GLY A 569 -4.71 64.62 9.83
N ASP A 570 -4.01 63.66 10.43
CA ASP A 570 -4.63 62.68 11.32
C ASP A 570 -5.27 63.39 12.53
N SER A 571 -6.53 63.08 12.82
CA SER A 571 -7.30 63.71 13.91
C SER A 571 -7.27 62.91 15.22
N ASN A 572 -6.83 61.66 15.17
CA ASN A 572 -6.80 60.74 16.31
C ASN A 572 -5.38 60.53 16.84
N ARG A 573 -4.36 60.82 16.02
CA ARG A 573 -2.94 60.67 16.38
C ARG A 573 -2.18 61.98 16.25
N GLU A 574 -1.21 62.17 17.13
CA GLU A 574 -0.38 63.37 17.17
C GLU A 574 1.08 63.05 16.83
N ARG A 575 1.63 63.79 15.85
CA ARG A 575 3.04 63.68 15.46
C ARG A 575 3.96 64.03 16.62
N TYR A 576 5.10 63.35 16.72
CA TYR A 576 6.12 63.49 17.75
C TYR A 576 5.61 63.17 19.16
N THR A 577 4.62 62.28 19.27
CA THR A 577 4.10 61.75 20.53
C THR A 577 4.13 60.22 20.53
N GLU A 578 3.78 59.61 21.66
CA GLU A 578 3.67 58.15 21.78
C GLU A 578 2.58 57.53 20.89
N THR A 579 1.65 58.34 20.37
CA THR A 579 0.54 57.87 19.52
C THR A 579 0.84 57.98 18.03
N GLU A 580 2.03 58.43 17.63
CA GLU A 580 2.33 58.65 16.22
C GLU A 580 2.44 57.33 15.42
N ASP A 581 3.12 56.35 15.97
CA ASP A 581 3.39 55.07 15.32
C ASP A 581 2.38 54.03 15.82
N CYS A 582 2.21 52.95 15.06
CA CYS A 582 1.38 51.82 15.42
C CYS A 582 1.87 50.55 14.72
N TRP A 583 2.17 49.53 15.53
CA TRP A 583 2.43 48.16 15.07
C TRP A 583 2.33 47.21 16.26
N ASP A 584 2.23 45.92 15.97
CA ASP A 584 2.05 44.88 16.98
C ASP A 584 3.20 43.87 16.96
N ILE A 585 3.54 43.29 18.12
CA ILE A 585 4.23 42.00 18.20
C ILE A 585 3.20 40.95 18.59
N PHE A 586 2.89 40.05 17.66
CA PHE A 586 2.03 38.90 17.92
C PHE A 586 2.85 37.79 18.58
N SER A 587 2.62 37.59 19.88
CA SER A 587 3.23 36.52 20.66
C SER A 587 2.28 35.34 20.77
N VAL A 588 2.60 34.24 20.09
CA VAL A 588 1.78 33.04 19.98
C VAL A 588 2.25 31.98 20.96
N ASP A 589 1.40 31.70 21.95
CA ASP A 589 1.53 30.54 22.83
C ASP A 589 0.85 29.33 22.16
N THR A 590 1.66 28.54 21.45
CA THR A 590 1.20 27.39 20.67
C THR A 590 0.65 26.26 21.53
N ALA A 591 1.04 26.19 22.81
CA ALA A 591 0.60 25.15 23.73
C ALA A 591 -0.81 25.44 24.26
N ASN A 592 -1.09 26.71 24.59
CA ASN A 592 -2.38 27.13 25.12
C ASN A 592 -3.33 27.71 24.07
N ARG A 593 -2.87 27.84 22.81
CA ARG A 593 -3.60 28.45 21.68
C ARG A 593 -4.09 29.85 21.99
N LYS A 594 -3.15 30.68 22.45
CA LYS A 594 -3.39 32.07 22.78
C LYS A 594 -2.42 32.95 22.03
N ILE A 595 -2.87 34.16 21.74
CA ILE A 595 -2.06 35.19 21.11
C ILE A 595 -2.22 36.43 21.96
N HIS A 596 -1.10 37.05 22.28
CA HIS A 596 -1.05 38.37 22.86
C HIS A 596 -0.37 39.29 21.85
N ALA A 597 -1.10 40.30 21.36
CA ALA A 597 -0.57 41.36 20.54
C ALA A 597 -0.06 42.48 21.45
N TYR A 598 1.26 42.58 21.58
CA TYR A 598 1.91 43.67 22.30
C TYR A 598 1.94 44.89 21.38
N ARG A 599 1.17 45.92 21.72
CA ARG A 599 1.06 47.15 20.94
C ARG A 599 2.29 48.02 21.13
N PHE A 600 2.81 48.58 20.05
CA PHE A 600 3.63 49.78 20.07
C PHE A 600 2.86 50.99 19.59
N GLY A 601 2.90 52.07 20.38
CA GLY A 601 2.32 53.35 20.02
C GLY A 601 0.80 53.42 20.17
N TYR A 602 0.08 53.94 19.17
CA TYR A 602 -1.37 54.19 19.23
C TYR A 602 -2.19 52.91 19.48
N GLY A 603 -3.15 52.97 20.40
CA GLY A 603 -4.03 51.84 20.74
C GLY A 603 -3.54 51.06 21.96
N GLU A 604 -4.04 49.84 22.14
CA GLU A 604 -3.82 49.02 23.33
C GLU A 604 -3.45 47.58 22.95
N ASP A 605 -2.81 46.86 23.89
CA ASP A 605 -2.53 45.44 23.75
C ASP A 605 -3.84 44.63 23.56
N ARG A 606 -3.80 43.53 22.80
CA ARG A 606 -4.97 42.70 22.48
C ARG A 606 -4.71 41.22 22.76
N ASP A 607 -5.68 40.56 23.38
CA ASP A 607 -5.62 39.12 23.69
C ASP A 607 -6.66 38.33 22.90
N PHE A 608 -6.24 37.21 22.31
CA PHE A 608 -7.15 36.36 21.56
C PHE A 608 -6.78 34.87 21.63
N SER A 609 -7.76 34.03 21.30
CA SER A 609 -7.64 32.57 21.27
C SER A 609 -8.04 32.06 19.89
N TYR A 610 -7.49 30.91 19.50
CA TYR A 610 -7.70 30.32 18.17
C TYR A 610 -7.83 28.79 18.21
#